data_AF-A0A1D3JV01-F1
#
_entry.id   AF-A0A1D3JV01-F1
#
_cell.length_a   1.000
_cell.length_b   1.000
_cell.length_c   1.000
_cell.angle_alpha   90.00
_cell.angle_beta   90.00
_cell.angle_gamma   90.00
#
_symmetry.space_group_name_H-M   'P 1'
#
loop_
_entity.id
_entity.type
_entity.pdbx_description
1 polymer ?
#
loop_
_entity_poly.entity_id
_entity_poly.type
_entity_poly.pdbx_seq_one_letter_code
_entity_poly.pdbx_strand_id
1 'polypeptide(L)'
;MKSHTTEAIPVNDQAIEQEIQAKGLTAPRVTPADLQANIKGCHYFTAQDGVHGSDPHLAQYTDKSLDLLTFCVLVLRNGFTVTGESACASPENFDAEVGRKIARQNAEQKVWPLMGYALKQQLHVAENGPWPCQSCRDAFPAGDASEDKSAPVQAE
;
A
#
# COMPACT_ATOMS: atom_id res chain seq x y z
N MET A 1 3.28 -45.03 -3.25
CA MET A 1 3.59 -43.88 -2.38
C MET A 1 2.74 -42.72 -2.84
N LYS A 2 1.70 -42.34 -2.08
CA LYS A 2 0.88 -41.17 -2.41
C LYS A 2 1.56 -39.96 -1.78
N SER A 3 2.19 -39.12 -2.60
CA SER A 3 2.72 -37.83 -2.18
C SER A 3 1.54 -36.95 -1.76
N HIS A 4 1.37 -36.76 -0.45
CA HIS A 4 0.58 -35.65 0.06
C HIS A 4 1.36 -34.38 -0.22
N THR A 5 1.06 -33.74 -1.34
CA THR A 5 1.37 -32.33 -1.52
C THR A 5 0.47 -31.59 -0.53
N THR A 6 1.04 -31.10 0.55
CA THR A 6 0.38 -30.10 1.41
C THR A 6 0.22 -28.85 0.56
N GLU A 7 -0.90 -28.74 -0.16
CA GLU A 7 -1.36 -27.46 -0.67
C GLU A 7 -1.58 -26.56 0.54
N ALA A 8 -0.71 -25.57 0.71
CA ALA A 8 -0.97 -24.47 1.61
C ALA A 8 -2.23 -23.78 1.08
N ILE A 9 -3.39 -24.12 1.67
CA ILE A 9 -4.65 -23.44 1.41
C ILE A 9 -4.34 -21.95 1.62
N PRO A 10 -4.48 -21.08 0.59
CA PRO A 10 -4.24 -19.66 0.78
C PRO A 10 -5.22 -19.20 1.85
N VAL A 11 -4.69 -18.86 3.02
CA VAL A 11 -5.51 -18.47 4.15
C VAL A 11 -6.22 -17.18 3.73
N ASN A 12 -7.53 -17.26 3.53
CA ASN A 12 -8.34 -16.12 3.12
C ASN A 12 -8.32 -15.09 4.25
N ASP A 13 -7.87 -13.86 3.99
CA ASP A 13 -7.82 -12.79 4.99
C ASP A 13 -9.17 -12.58 5.71
N GLN A 14 -10.30 -12.83 5.02
CA GLN A 14 -11.63 -12.79 5.64
C GLN A 14 -11.85 -13.92 6.65
N ALA A 15 -11.33 -15.13 6.40
CA ALA A 15 -11.45 -16.26 7.30
C ALA A 15 -10.60 -16.04 8.57
N ILE A 16 -9.40 -15.45 8.43
CA ILE A 16 -8.57 -15.06 9.58
C ILE A 16 -9.29 -14.01 10.41
N GLU A 17 -9.86 -12.97 9.78
CA GLU A 17 -10.59 -11.92 10.48
C GLU A 17 -11.79 -12.49 11.25
N GLN A 18 -12.55 -13.43 10.66
CA GLN A 18 -13.63 -14.12 11.36
C GLN A 18 -13.14 -14.91 12.58
N GLU A 19 -11.99 -15.58 12.48
CA GLU A 19 -11.40 -16.31 13.60
C GLU A 19 -10.93 -15.36 14.73
N ILE A 20 -10.33 -14.23 14.38
CA ILE A 20 -9.91 -13.19 15.34
C ILE A 20 -11.13 -12.66 16.12
N GLN A 21 -12.22 -12.37 15.41
CA GLN A 21 -13.48 -11.93 16.01
C GLN A 21 -14.09 -13.01 16.90
N ALA A 22 -14.09 -14.27 16.45
CA ALA A 22 -14.59 -15.40 17.23
C ALA A 22 -13.78 -15.62 18.53
N LYS A 23 -12.50 -15.27 18.53
CA LYS A 23 -11.62 -15.29 19.72
C LYS A 23 -11.80 -14.07 20.64
N GLY A 24 -12.66 -13.11 20.31
CA GLY A 24 -12.93 -11.92 21.13
C GLY A 24 -11.76 -10.91 21.14
N LEU A 25 -10.90 -10.94 20.12
CA LEU A 25 -9.77 -10.02 20.02
C LEU A 25 -10.25 -8.67 19.45
N THR A 26 -10.53 -7.71 20.33
CA THR A 26 -11.16 -6.42 19.98
C THR A 26 -10.19 -5.24 19.86
N ALA A 27 -8.87 -5.48 20.01
CA ALA A 27 -7.87 -4.43 19.85
C ALA A 27 -7.91 -3.82 18.43
N PRO A 28 -7.65 -2.50 18.29
CA PRO A 28 -7.61 -1.85 16.99
C PRO A 28 -6.62 -2.54 16.06
N ARG A 29 -7.07 -2.83 14.84
CA ARG A 29 -6.27 -3.40 13.76
C ARG A 29 -6.78 -2.86 12.44
N VAL A 30 -5.92 -2.90 11.44
CA VAL A 30 -6.37 -2.71 10.06
C VAL A 30 -7.10 -3.98 9.65
N THR A 31 -8.08 -3.88 8.76
CA THR A 31 -8.83 -4.99 8.19
C THR A 31 -8.69 -5.00 6.66
N PRO A 32 -9.05 -6.10 5.97
CA PRO A 32 -9.09 -6.12 4.51
C PRO A 32 -10.01 -5.03 3.92
N ALA A 33 -11.11 -4.72 4.61
CA ALA A 33 -12.02 -3.65 4.20
C ALA A 33 -11.37 -2.26 4.31
N ASP A 34 -10.60 -2.01 5.37
CA ASP A 34 -9.85 -0.76 5.53
C ASP A 34 -8.82 -0.59 4.43
N LEU A 35 -8.11 -1.67 4.07
CA LEU A 35 -7.13 -1.67 2.99
C LEU A 35 -7.79 -1.26 1.67
N GLN A 36 -8.90 -1.91 1.30
CA GLN A 36 -9.62 -1.58 0.07
C GLN A 36 -10.19 -0.15 0.11
N ALA A 37 -10.71 0.29 1.26
CA ALA A 37 -11.21 1.64 1.43
C ALA A 37 -10.11 2.71 1.30
N ASN A 38 -8.86 2.37 1.66
CA ASN A 38 -7.73 3.29 1.57
C ASN A 38 -7.15 3.45 0.16
N ILE A 39 -7.48 2.54 -0.78
CA ILE A 39 -7.07 2.65 -2.19
C ILE A 39 -7.98 3.66 -2.89
N LYS A 40 -7.39 4.74 -3.40
CA LYS A 40 -8.05 5.77 -4.22
C LYS A 40 -8.09 5.40 -5.70
N GLY A 41 -7.03 4.77 -6.21
CA GLY A 41 -6.88 4.46 -7.63
C GLY A 41 -5.94 3.29 -7.87
N CYS A 42 -6.10 2.65 -9.04
CA CYS A 42 -5.31 1.49 -9.45
C CYS A 42 -5.03 1.59 -10.95
N HIS A 43 -3.75 1.62 -11.31
CA HIS A 43 -3.29 1.78 -12.69
C HIS A 43 -2.42 0.58 -13.08
N TYR A 44 -2.60 0.08 -14.29
CA TYR A 44 -1.85 -1.06 -14.81
C TYR A 44 -1.17 -0.71 -16.12
N PHE A 45 0.06 -1.18 -16.29
CA PHE A 45 0.83 -1.06 -17.53
C PHE A 45 1.93 -2.11 -17.53
N THR A 46 2.42 -2.48 -18.71
CA THR A 46 3.61 -3.33 -18.86
C THR A 46 4.89 -2.49 -18.85
N ALA A 47 6.05 -3.10 -18.64
CA ALA A 47 7.31 -2.39 -18.80
C ALA A 47 7.45 -1.78 -20.21
N GLN A 48 6.93 -2.47 -21.23
CA GLN A 48 6.90 -1.98 -22.60
C GLN A 48 6.02 -0.73 -22.75
N ASP A 49 4.83 -0.71 -22.15
CA ASP A 49 3.98 0.48 -22.11
C ASP A 49 4.71 1.67 -21.44
N GLY A 50 5.49 1.39 -20.39
CA GLY A 50 6.32 2.37 -19.72
C GLY A 50 7.39 2.98 -20.62
N VAL A 51 8.09 2.16 -21.41
CA VAL A 51 9.05 2.66 -22.41
C VAL A 51 8.34 3.47 -23.48
N HIS A 52 7.23 2.95 -24.03
CA HIS A 52 6.47 3.64 -25.07
C HIS A 52 5.95 5.00 -24.61
N GLY A 53 5.47 5.11 -23.37
CA GLY A 53 5.02 6.37 -22.78
C GLY A 53 6.16 7.35 -22.47
N SER A 54 7.39 6.86 -22.22
CA SER A 54 8.57 7.70 -21.96
C SER A 54 9.21 8.23 -23.25
N ASP A 55 9.42 7.35 -24.23
CA ASP A 55 9.94 7.70 -25.56
C ASP A 55 9.43 6.68 -26.60
N PRO A 56 8.46 7.06 -27.44
CA PRO A 56 7.91 6.18 -28.47
C PRO A 56 8.96 5.65 -29.45
N HIS A 57 10.07 6.38 -29.67
CA HIS A 57 11.12 5.97 -30.60
C HIS A 57 11.96 4.80 -30.06
N LEU A 58 12.03 4.64 -28.74
CA LEU A 58 12.78 3.55 -28.11
C LEU A 58 12.02 2.22 -28.09
N ALA A 59 10.69 2.26 -28.18
CA ALA A 59 9.83 1.07 -28.04
C ALA A 59 10.13 -0.04 -29.06
N GLN A 60 10.70 0.27 -30.22
CA GLN A 60 11.08 -0.73 -31.24
C GLN A 60 12.47 -1.37 -30.99
N TYR A 61 13.25 -0.82 -30.06
CA TYR A 61 14.62 -1.25 -29.76
C TYR A 61 14.72 -1.98 -28.40
N THR A 62 13.59 -2.25 -27.75
CA THR A 62 13.53 -2.92 -26.45
C THR A 62 13.45 -4.44 -26.58
N ASP A 63 13.80 -5.13 -25.50
CA ASP A 63 13.64 -6.57 -25.39
C ASP A 63 12.15 -6.94 -25.23
N LYS A 64 11.70 -7.99 -25.94
CA LYS A 64 10.31 -8.48 -25.87
C LYS A 64 9.90 -8.93 -24.47
N SER A 65 10.86 -9.23 -23.59
CA SER A 65 10.59 -9.57 -22.19
C SER A 65 9.90 -8.43 -21.43
N LEU A 66 9.97 -7.18 -21.92
CA LEU A 66 9.25 -6.05 -21.33
C LEU A 66 7.72 -6.16 -21.47
N ASP A 67 7.22 -6.91 -22.46
CA ASP A 67 5.79 -7.19 -22.62
C ASP A 67 5.26 -8.13 -21.52
N LEU A 68 6.15 -8.88 -20.87
CA LEU A 68 5.82 -9.92 -19.88
C LEU A 68 5.81 -9.43 -18.44
N LEU A 69 6.27 -8.19 -18.20
CA LEU A 69 6.36 -7.59 -16.88
C LEU A 69 5.20 -6.60 -16.69
N THR A 70 4.21 -6.99 -15.89
CA THR A 70 3.05 -6.15 -15.55
C THR A 70 3.29 -5.42 -14.23
N PHE A 71 3.03 -4.12 -14.23
CA PHE A 71 2.98 -3.28 -13.04
C PHE A 71 1.54 -2.97 -12.64
N CYS A 72 1.32 -2.85 -11.34
CA CYS A 72 0.16 -2.25 -10.72
C CYS A 72 0.64 -1.09 -9.85
N VAL A 73 0.05 0.09 -10.01
CA VAL A 73 0.31 1.27 -9.18
C VAL A 73 -0.97 1.62 -8.44
N LEU A 74 -0.94 1.42 -7.13
CA LEU A 74 -1.99 1.85 -6.22
C LEU A 74 -1.73 3.28 -5.78
N VAL A 75 -2.73 4.14 -5.87
CA VAL A 75 -2.72 5.47 -5.26
C VAL A 75 -3.56 5.38 -3.99
N LEU A 76 -2.98 5.66 -2.83
CA LEU A 76 -3.70 5.66 -1.55
C LEU A 76 -4.40 7.01 -1.32
N ARG A 77 -5.36 7.07 -0.40
CA ARG A 77 -6.15 8.29 -0.11
C ARG A 77 -5.31 9.48 0.33
N ASN A 78 -4.17 9.23 0.99
CA ASN A 78 -3.22 10.27 1.39
C ASN A 78 -2.29 10.73 0.25
N GLY A 79 -2.45 10.19 -0.96
CA GLY A 79 -1.60 10.50 -2.12
C GLY A 79 -0.32 9.66 -2.23
N PHE A 80 -0.03 8.80 -1.25
CA PHE A 80 1.12 7.89 -1.34
C PHE A 80 0.87 6.80 -2.40
N THR A 81 1.90 6.45 -3.15
CA THR A 81 1.80 5.44 -4.20
C THR A 81 2.55 4.17 -3.83
N VAL A 82 1.95 3.01 -4.09
CA VAL A 82 2.56 1.70 -3.86
C VAL A 82 2.50 0.88 -5.15
N THR A 83 3.64 0.31 -5.55
CA THR A 83 3.73 -0.53 -6.74
C THR A 83 3.64 -2.00 -6.40
N GLY A 84 3.14 -2.81 -7.32
CA GLY A 84 3.28 -4.26 -7.31
C GLY A 84 3.57 -4.74 -8.71
N GLU A 85 4.31 -5.84 -8.80
CA GLU A 85 4.88 -6.33 -10.05
C GLU A 85 4.52 -7.79 -10.26
N SER A 86 4.27 -8.18 -11.49
CA SER A 86 4.10 -9.58 -11.91
C SER A 86 4.94 -9.82 -13.15
N ALA A 87 5.97 -10.65 -13.01
CA ALA A 87 6.84 -11.07 -14.11
C ALA A 87 6.45 -12.48 -14.55
N CYS A 88 6.13 -12.66 -15.84
CA CYS A 88 5.90 -13.98 -16.39
C CYS A 88 7.21 -14.63 -16.85
N ALA A 89 7.41 -15.91 -16.50
CA ALA A 89 8.63 -16.65 -16.82
C ALA A 89 8.72 -17.12 -18.28
N SER A 90 7.59 -17.24 -18.98
CA SER A 90 7.57 -17.64 -20.39
C SER A 90 6.43 -16.96 -21.14
N PRO A 91 6.67 -16.43 -22.36
CA PRO A 91 5.65 -15.78 -23.17
C PRO A 91 4.42 -16.66 -23.43
N GLU A 92 4.61 -17.98 -23.56
CA GLU A 92 3.55 -18.95 -23.85
C GLU A 92 2.53 -19.04 -22.70
N ASN A 93 2.95 -18.70 -21.49
CA ASN A 93 2.10 -18.71 -20.28
C ASN A 93 1.68 -17.28 -19.88
N PHE A 94 1.90 -16.29 -20.74
CA PHE A 94 1.51 -14.92 -20.44
C PHE A 94 -0.02 -14.75 -20.55
N ASP A 95 -0.61 -14.33 -19.43
CA ASP A 95 -2.00 -13.90 -19.34
C ASP A 95 -2.04 -12.53 -18.66
N ALA A 96 -2.46 -11.51 -19.40
CA ALA A 96 -2.48 -10.13 -18.92
C ALA A 96 -3.46 -9.92 -17.76
N GLU A 97 -4.56 -10.67 -17.70
CA GLU A 97 -5.52 -10.56 -16.59
C GLU A 97 -4.95 -11.17 -15.31
N VAL A 98 -4.30 -12.33 -15.43
CA VAL A 98 -3.62 -12.99 -14.30
C VAL A 98 -2.46 -12.12 -13.81
N GLY A 99 -1.66 -11.57 -14.73
CA GLY A 99 -0.57 -10.65 -14.39
C GLY A 99 -1.05 -9.43 -13.61
N ARG A 100 -2.16 -8.81 -14.03
CA ARG A 100 -2.79 -7.68 -13.30
C ARG A 100 -3.26 -8.09 -11.90
N LYS A 101 -3.90 -9.26 -11.75
CA LYS A 101 -4.37 -9.75 -10.46
C LYS A 101 -3.19 -9.95 -9.49
N ILE A 102 -2.13 -10.62 -9.93
CA ILE A 102 -0.92 -10.86 -9.12
C ILE A 102 -0.23 -9.54 -8.78
N ALA A 103 -0.05 -8.65 -9.76
CA ALA A 103 0.58 -7.35 -9.54
C ALA A 103 -0.19 -6.52 -8.50
N ARG A 104 -1.52 -6.53 -8.55
CA ARG A 104 -2.37 -5.88 -7.53
C ARG A 104 -2.19 -6.52 -6.15
N GLN A 105 -2.27 -7.85 -6.06
CA GLN A 105 -2.10 -8.55 -4.78
C GLN A 105 -0.73 -8.23 -4.16
N ASN A 106 0.33 -8.20 -4.96
CA ASN A 106 1.67 -7.83 -4.51
C ASN A 106 1.74 -6.37 -4.02
N ALA A 107 1.01 -5.45 -4.65
CA ALA A 107 0.91 -4.07 -4.18
C ALA A 107 0.14 -3.99 -2.84
N GLU A 108 -0.98 -4.70 -2.71
CA GLU A 108 -1.79 -4.74 -1.49
C GLU A 108 -1.00 -5.34 -0.31
N GLN A 109 -0.20 -6.40 -0.54
CA GLN A 109 0.71 -6.97 0.46
C GLN A 109 1.72 -5.96 1.00
N LYS A 110 2.20 -5.02 0.16
CA LYS A 110 3.08 -3.93 0.59
C LYS A 110 2.32 -2.83 1.35
N VAL A 111 1.05 -2.58 1.03
CA VAL A 111 0.19 -1.61 1.73
C VAL A 111 -0.08 -2.06 3.17
N TRP A 112 -0.26 -3.36 3.39
CA TRP A 112 -0.55 -3.93 4.72
C TRP A 112 0.38 -3.45 5.85
N PRO A 113 1.72 -3.66 5.79
CA PRO A 113 2.61 -3.21 6.84
C PRO A 113 2.65 -1.68 6.99
N LEU A 114 2.42 -0.92 5.92
CA LEU A 114 2.35 0.55 5.97
C LEU A 114 1.14 1.02 6.77
N MET A 115 -0.03 0.41 6.54
CA MET A 115 -1.24 0.72 7.30
C MET A 115 -1.12 0.27 8.75
N GLY A 116 -0.50 -0.88 9.01
CA GLY A 116 -0.21 -1.35 10.37
C GLY A 116 0.69 -0.37 11.13
N TYR A 117 1.76 0.13 10.50
CA TYR A 117 2.61 1.16 11.07
C TYR A 117 1.83 2.46 11.34
N ALA A 118 1.05 2.93 10.37
CA ALA A 118 0.26 4.16 10.51
C ALA A 118 -0.74 4.06 11.68
N LEU A 119 -1.42 2.92 11.83
CA LEU A 119 -2.31 2.67 12.96
C LEU A 119 -1.54 2.67 14.28
N LYS A 120 -0.40 1.98 14.37
CA LYS A 120 0.40 1.98 15.59
C LYS A 120 0.89 3.37 15.97
N GLN A 121 1.27 4.18 14.98
CA GLN A 121 1.66 5.57 15.18
C GLN A 121 0.48 6.40 15.73
N GLN A 122 -0.72 6.24 15.18
CA GLN A 122 -1.92 6.92 15.68
C GLN A 122 -2.22 6.53 17.14
N LEU A 123 -2.13 5.25 17.47
CA LEU A 123 -2.33 4.77 18.85
C LEU A 123 -1.27 5.34 19.80
N HIS A 124 0.00 5.38 19.38
CA HIS A 124 1.07 5.97 20.19
C HIS A 124 0.84 7.44 20.48
N VAL A 125 0.45 8.23 19.45
CA VAL A 125 0.14 9.66 19.59
C VAL A 125 -1.10 9.88 20.47
N ALA A 126 -2.13 9.05 20.33
CA ALA A 126 -3.34 9.15 21.16
C ALA A 126 -3.04 8.88 22.65
N GLU A 127 -2.09 7.98 22.95
CA GLU A 127 -1.71 7.63 24.32
C GLU A 127 -0.67 8.59 24.92
N ASN A 128 0.34 8.99 24.14
CA ASN A 128 1.53 9.71 24.64
C ASN A 128 1.59 11.16 24.18
N GLY A 129 0.65 11.62 23.36
CA GLY A 129 0.72 12.89 22.66
C GLY A 129 1.72 12.87 21.49
N PRO A 130 1.67 13.87 20.59
CA PRO A 130 2.57 13.94 19.44
C PRO A 130 3.99 14.37 19.82
N TRP A 131 4.20 14.85 21.04
CA TRP A 131 5.46 15.44 21.48
C TRP A 131 6.20 14.60 22.52
N PRO A 132 7.53 14.48 22.39
CA PRO A 132 8.36 13.71 23.32
C PRO A 132 8.62 14.42 24.65
N CYS A 133 8.36 15.74 24.75
CA CYS A 133 8.68 16.57 25.91
C CYS A 133 7.44 17.28 26.47
N GLN A 134 7.32 17.40 27.80
CA GLN A 134 6.14 18.02 28.43
C GLN A 134 5.95 19.48 28.01
N SER A 135 7.02 20.27 27.97
CA SER A 135 6.95 21.67 27.54
C SER A 135 6.46 21.82 26.09
N CYS A 136 6.80 20.87 25.22
CA CYS A 136 6.32 20.81 23.84
C CYS A 136 4.80 20.53 23.78
N ARG A 137 4.32 19.61 24.64
CA ARG A 137 2.88 19.30 24.76
C ARG A 137 2.08 20.50 25.25
N ASP A 138 2.63 21.22 26.23
CA ASP A 138 1.98 22.39 26.82
C ASP A 138 1.94 23.56 25.83
N ALA A 139 3.01 23.75 25.04
CA ALA A 139 3.11 24.82 24.05
C ALA A 139 2.25 24.55 22.79
N PHE A 140 2.10 23.29 22.37
CA PHE A 140 1.44 22.92 21.11
C PHE A 140 0.46 21.73 21.28
N PRO A 141 -0.65 21.92 22.01
CA PRO A 141 -1.56 20.83 22.38
C PRO A 141 -2.31 20.17 21.20
N ALA A 142 -2.38 20.82 20.03
CA ALA A 142 -3.05 20.31 18.83
C ALA A 142 -2.12 19.59 17.83
N GLY A 143 -0.80 19.55 18.08
CA GLY A 143 0.15 18.79 17.25
C GLY A 143 0.61 19.46 15.97
N ASP A 144 0.43 20.76 15.80
CA ASP A 144 0.91 21.53 14.65
C ASP A 144 2.14 22.37 15.02
N ALA A 145 3.32 21.94 14.56
CA ALA A 145 4.54 22.75 14.58
C ALA A 145 4.48 23.92 13.57
N SER A 146 3.43 24.02 12.76
CA SER A 146 3.32 24.90 11.60
C SER A 146 2.55 26.18 11.84
N GLU A 147 1.81 26.31 12.95
CA GLU A 147 1.23 27.60 13.35
C GLU A 147 2.24 28.38 14.20
N ASP A 148 3.25 28.95 13.53
CA ASP A 148 3.84 30.17 14.06
C ASP A 148 2.72 31.22 14.05
N LYS A 149 2.01 31.37 15.18
CA LYS A 149 1.17 32.53 15.47
C LYS A 149 2.07 33.72 15.78
N SER A 150 3.02 34.02 14.89
CA SER A 150 3.67 35.32 14.91
C SER A 150 2.54 36.34 14.88
N ALA A 151 2.52 37.14 15.94
CA ALA A 151 1.45 38.06 16.31
C ALA A 151 0.94 38.87 15.10
N PRO A 152 -0.33 39.34 15.11
CA PRO A 152 -0.81 40.22 14.05
C PRO A 152 0.19 41.38 13.95
N VAL A 153 0.82 41.51 12.78
CA VAL A 153 1.62 42.68 12.43
C VAL A 153 0.69 43.86 12.61
N GLN A 154 0.89 44.60 13.70
CA GLN A 154 0.13 45.82 13.95
C GLN A 154 0.42 46.79 12.81
N ALA A 155 -0.66 47.39 12.34
CA ALA A 155 -0.71 48.30 11.22
C ALA A 155 0.26 49.49 11.37
N GLU A 156 0.84 49.90 10.24
CA GLU A 156 1.06 51.30 9.86
C GLU A 156 0.56 51.51 8.44
#